data_AF-A0A076H2N7-F1
#
_entry.id   AF-A0A076H2N7-F1
#
_cell.length_a   1.000
_cell.length_b   1.000
_cell.length_c   1.000
_cell.angle_alpha   90.00
_cell.angle_beta   90.00
_cell.angle_gamma   90.00
#
_symmetry.space_group_name_H-M   'P 1'
#
loop_
_entity.id
_entity.type
_entity.pdbx_description
1 polymer ?
#
loop_
_entity_poly.entity_id
_entity_poly.type
_entity_poly.pdbx_seq_one_letter_code
_entity_poly.pdbx_strand_id
1 'polypeptide(L)' 'MSFKPGDLVLVQPDSEKPGVSEPEWWMGWVVFCEGNARDPIALSLFQVADCDDGCIRWVNADEATRLVLSGLQTSKVLPL' A
#
# COMPACT_ATOMS: atom_id res chain seq x y z
N MET A 1 13.80 0.29 5.79
CA MET A 1 13.10 1.41 5.13
C MET A 1 11.62 1.21 5.39
N SER A 2 10.96 2.12 6.09
CA SER A 2 9.53 2.01 6.43
C SER A 2 8.66 2.66 5.35
N PHE A 3 7.47 2.10 5.13
CA PHE A 3 6.40 2.76 4.37
C PHE A 3 5.95 4.04 5.08
N LYS A 4 5.51 5.04 4.32
CA LYS A 4 4.89 6.26 4.86
C LYS A 4 3.72 6.72 4.00
N PRO A 5 2.82 7.56 4.52
CA PRO A 5 1.79 8.19 3.71
C PRO A 5 2.37 8.90 2.47
N GLY A 6 1.72 8.71 1.33
CA GLY A 6 2.15 9.22 0.03
C GLY A 6 3.14 8.32 -0.74
N ASP A 7 3.57 7.18 -0.18
CA ASP A 7 4.27 6.18 -0.98
C ASP A 7 3.30 5.43 -1.91
N LEU A 8 3.72 5.25 -3.16
CA LEU A 8 3.06 4.33 -4.10
C LEU A 8 3.57 2.91 -3.83
N VAL A 9 2.65 1.97 -3.71
CA VAL A 9 2.97 0.57 -3.45
C VAL A 9 2.32 -0.34 -4.48
N LEU A 10 3.03 -1.42 -4.82
CA LEU A 10 2.50 -2.58 -5.51
C LEU A 10 2.18 -3.64 -4.44
N VAL A 11 0.93 -4.10 -4.40
CA VAL A 11 0.44 -5.05 -3.40
C VAL A 11 0.22 -6.40 -4.06
N GLN A 12 0.85 -7.42 -3.49
CA GLN A 12 0.64 -8.81 -3.85
C GLN A 12 -0.41 -9.41 -2.92
N PRO A 13 -1.58 -9.83 -3.43
CA PRO A 13 -2.52 -10.56 -2.59
C PRO A 13 -1.90 -11.88 -2.15
N ASP A 14 -2.13 -12.24 -0.89
CA ASP A 14 -1.75 -13.54 -0.35
C ASP A 14 -2.38 -14.68 -1.19
N SER A 15 -1.53 -15.40 -1.93
CA SER A 15 -1.93 -16.49 -2.83
C SER A 15 -2.59 -17.67 -2.09
N GLU A 16 -2.49 -17.75 -0.76
CA GLU A 16 -3.05 -18.85 0.02
C GLU A 16 -4.51 -18.63 0.43
N LYS A 17 -5.12 -17.47 0.13
CA LYS A 17 -6.54 -17.20 0.45
C LYS A 17 -7.48 -18.03 -0.44
N PRO A 18 -8.21 -19.01 0.12
CA PRO A 18 -9.10 -19.87 -0.67
C PRO A 18 -10.27 -19.05 -1.24
N GLY A 19 -10.52 -19.16 -2.55
CA GLY A 19 -11.69 -18.56 -3.21
C GLY A 19 -11.41 -17.27 -3.99
N VAL A 20 -10.17 -16.79 -4.06
CA VAL A 20 -9.78 -15.71 -4.96
C VAL A 20 -9.26 -16.33 -6.26
N SER A 21 -9.96 -16.07 -7.38
CA SER A 21 -9.75 -16.76 -8.66
C SER A 21 -8.40 -16.45 -9.33
N GLU A 22 -7.66 -15.46 -8.86
CA GLU A 22 -6.25 -15.19 -9.16
C GLU A 22 -5.85 -14.03 -8.22
N PRO A 23 -4.67 -14.04 -7.58
CA PRO A 23 -4.23 -12.89 -6.80
C PRO A 23 -3.94 -11.73 -7.75
N GLU A 24 -4.94 -10.88 -7.96
CA GLU A 24 -4.80 -9.67 -8.77
C GLU A 24 -3.93 -8.66 -8.03
N TRP A 25 -2.68 -8.55 -8.50
CA TRP A 25 -1.78 -7.49 -8.08
C TRP A 25 -2.42 -6.15 -8.35
N TRP A 26 -2.33 -5.25 -7.37
CA TRP A 26 -2.91 -3.92 -7.50
C TRP A 26 -1.94 -2.87 -6.97
N MET A 27 -2.09 -1.64 -7.46
CA MET A 27 -1.31 -0.51 -7.01
C MET A 27 -2.17 0.41 -6.15
N GLY A 28 -1.55 1.04 -5.17
CA GLY A 28 -2.25 2.01 -4.35
C GLY A 28 -1.34 2.96 -3.62
N TRP A 29 -1.95 4.01 -3.07
CA TRP A 29 -1.28 5.03 -2.30
C TRP A 29 -1.44 4.75 -0.82
N VAL A 30 -0.33 4.71 -0.09
CA VAL A 30 -0.37 4.63 1.37
C VAL A 30 -1.00 5.91 1.90
N VAL A 31 -2.08 5.80 2.67
CA VAL A 31 -2.79 6.95 3.26
C VAL A 31 -2.57 7.06 4.76
N PHE A 32 -2.31 5.94 5.43
CA PHE A 32 -2.09 5.88 6.87
C PHE A 32 -1.19 4.70 7.24
N CYS A 33 -0.27 4.89 8.16
CA CYS A 33 0.57 3.83 8.71
C CYS A 33 0.30 3.68 10.21
N GLU A 34 -0.03 2.47 10.67
CA GLU A 34 -0.19 2.19 12.08
C GLU A 34 1.14 1.71 12.67
N GLY A 35 1.64 2.42 13.69
CA GLY A 35 2.77 1.95 14.48
C GLY A 35 2.35 0.77 15.35
N ASN A 36 3.12 -0.31 15.34
CA ASN A 36 2.91 -1.46 16.21
C ASN A 36 3.23 -1.08 17.68
N ALA A 37 2.36 -1.45 18.62
CA ALA A 37 2.50 -1.16 20.05
C ALA A 37 3.66 -1.89 20.76
N ARG A 38 4.08 -3.04 20.24
CA ARG A 38 5.18 -3.90 20.75
C ARG A 38 6.53 -3.59 20.11
N ASP A 39 6.55 -3.18 18.84
CA ASP A 39 7.74 -2.74 18.11
C ASP A 39 7.34 -1.64 17.10
N PRO A 40 7.60 -0.36 17.41
CA PRO A 40 7.26 0.76 16.53
C PRO A 40 7.99 0.73 15.18
N ILE A 41 9.03 -0.10 15.04
CA ILE A 41 9.86 -0.21 13.83
C ILE A 41 9.28 -1.27 12.88
N ALA A 42 8.59 -2.28 13.42
CA ALA A 42 7.89 -3.31 12.66
C ALA A 42 6.47 -2.82 12.31
N LEU A 43 6.37 -1.93 11.32
CA LEU A 43 5.09 -1.59 10.68
C LEU A 43 4.46 -2.88 10.14
N SER A 44 3.46 -3.42 10.83
CA SER A 44 2.81 -4.67 10.42
C SER A 44 1.63 -4.44 9.49
N LEU A 45 0.99 -3.26 9.55
CA LEU A 45 -0.21 -2.95 8.79
C LEU A 45 -0.29 -1.46 8.42
N PHE A 46 -0.78 -1.16 7.23
CA PHE A 46 -1.09 0.20 6.79
C PHE A 46 -2.31 0.23 5.88
N GLN A 47 -2.91 1.41 5.76
CA GLN A 47 -4.04 1.64 4.86
C GLN A 47 -3.53 2.13 3.51
N VAL A 48 -4.05 1.51 2.46
CA VAL A 48 -3.75 1.83 1.07
C VAL A 48 -5.05 2.13 0.35
N ALA A 49 -5.10 3.26 -0.35
CA ALA A 49 -6.18 3.58 -1.30
C ALA A 49 -5.80 3.02 -2.68
N ASP A 50 -6.65 2.16 -3.22
CA ASP A 50 -6.48 1.57 -4.55
C ASP A 50 -6.53 2.66 -5.65
N CYS A 51 -5.63 2.56 -6.64
CA CYS A 51 -5.53 3.52 -7.73
C CYS A 51 -6.71 3.48 -8.71
N ASP A 52 -7.41 2.35 -8.83
CA ASP A 52 -8.47 2.13 -9.81
C ASP A 52 -9.83 2.58 -9.28
N ASP A 53 -10.16 2.26 -8.02
CA ASP A 53 -11.48 2.53 -7.43
C ASP A 53 -11.47 3.46 -6.19
N GLY A 54 -10.29 3.75 -5.64
CA GLY A 54 -10.14 4.56 -4.43
C GLY A 54 -10.53 3.86 -3.13
N CYS A 55 -10.89 2.56 -3.15
CA CYS A 55 -11.23 1.81 -1.96
C CYS A 55 -10.02 1.67 -1.03
N ILE A 56 -10.25 1.87 0.27
CA ILE A 56 -9.20 1.77 1.28
C ILE A 56 -9.16 0.35 1.85
N ARG A 57 -7.97 -0.28 1.82
CA ARG A 57 -7.73 -1.63 2.35
C ARG A 57 -6.56 -1.62 3.31
N TRP A 58 -6.62 -2.49 4.32
CA TRP A 58 -5.48 -2.79 5.18
C TRP A 58 -4.55 -3.76 4.47
N VAL A 59 -3.26 -3.43 4.44
CA VAL A 59 -2.21 -4.19 3.76
C VAL A 59 -1.08 -4.48 4.74
N ASN A 60 -0.60 -5.73 4.73
CA ASN A 60 0.59 -6.11 5.48
C ASN A 60 1.84 -5.60 4.75
N ALA A 61 2.83 -5.11 5.50
CA ALA A 61 4.10 -4.69 4.92
C ALA A 61 4.83 -5.78 4.14
N ASP A 62 4.64 -7.05 4.50
CA ASP A 62 5.22 -8.18 3.78
C ASP A 62 4.52 -8.46 2.43
N GLU A 63 3.30 -7.96 2.24
CA GLU A 63 2.52 -8.09 1.00
C GLU A 63 2.79 -6.93 0.02
N ALA A 64 3.63 -5.96 0.39
CA ALA A 64 3.79 -4.72 -0.35
C ALA A 64 5.24 -4.44 -0.77
N THR A 65 5.39 -3.87 -1.96
CA THR A 65 6.66 -3.35 -2.45
C THR A 65 6.50 -1.88 -2.80
N ARG A 66 7.35 -1.02 -2.22
CA ARG A 66 7.37 0.41 -2.55
C ARG A 66 7.88 0.63 -3.96
N LEU A 67 7.11 1.33 -4.79
CA LEU A 67 7.51 1.76 -6.12
C LEU A 67 8.14 3.16 -6.08
N VAL A 68 9.27 3.32 -6.79
CA VAL A 68 9.93 4.61 -6.96
C VAL A 68 10.01 4.91 -8.46
N LEU A 69 9.09 5.75 -8.93
CA LEU A 69 9.00 6.12 -10.33
C LEU A 69 9.68 7.48 -10.55
N SER A 70 10.74 7.50 -11.36
CA SER A 70 11.42 8.74 -11.74
C SER A 70 10.46 9.64 -12.53
N GLY A 71 10.12 10.80 -11.96
CA GLY A 71 9.23 11.78 -12.58
C GLY A 71 7.84 11.89 -11.95
N LEU A 72 7.45 10.98 -11.06
CA LEU A 72 6.20 11.08 -10.31
C LEU A 72 6.33 12.17 -9.23
N GLN A 73 5.75 13.34 -9.48
CA GLN A 73 5.70 14.45 -8.51
C GLN A 73 4.47 14.27 -7.61
N THR A 74 4.63 13.63 -6.45
CA THR A 74 3.54 13.42 -5.49
C THR A 74 2.94 14.72 -4.95
N SER A 75 3.65 15.83 -5.07
CA SER A 75 3.21 17.19 -4.71
C SER A 75 2.37 17.88 -5.78
N LYS A 76 2.20 17.28 -6.97
CA LYS A 76 1.44 17.85 -8.09
C LYS A 76 0.12 17.10 -8.30
N VAL A 77 -0.60 16.84 -7.20
CA VAL A 77 -2.00 16.39 -7.29
C VAL A 77 -2.82 17.61 -7.67
N LEU A 78 -3.31 17.65 -8.92
CA LEU A 78 -4.22 18.69 -9.36
C LEU A 78 -5.59 18.40 -8.73
N PRO A 79 -6.18 19.31 -7.93
CA PRO A 79 -7.58 19.19 -7.59
C PRO A 79 -8.39 19.28 -8.89
N LEU A 80 -9.37 18.37 -9.03
CA LEU A 80 -10.37 18.40 -10.10
C LEU A 80 -11.33 19.58 -9.92
#